data_AF-A0A8J4T5L0-F1
#
_entry.id   AF-A0A8J4T5L0-F1
#
_cell.length_a   1.000
_cell.length_b   1.000
_cell.length_c   1.000
_cell.angle_alpha   90.00
_cell.angle_beta   90.00
_cell.angle_gamma   90.00
#
_symmetry.space_group_name_H-M   'P 1'
#
loop_
_entity.id
_entity.type
_entity.pdbx_description
1 polymer ?
#
loop_
_entity_poly.entity_id
_entity_poly.type
_entity_poly.pdbx_seq_one_letter_code
_entity_poly.pdbx_strand_id
1 'polypeptide(L)'
;MPFLTNFLLIISFCTTWVFSKVLSTMVLCSNCNISLDADERVLHVKSEWHVYNLKRAVANLPPISEELFNQKKQFFSEPVTKIEKKSYCEACKSSFVNSRSYEAHLKSKKHILNAHSGKK
;
A
#
# COMPACT_ATOMS: atom_id res chain seq x y z
N MET A 1 20.67 -71.43 -20.82
CA MET A 1 21.53 -70.66 -21.74
C MET A 1 21.26 -71.13 -23.16
N PRO A 2 21.27 -70.25 -24.18
CA PRO A 2 21.01 -68.80 -24.17
C PRO A 2 19.79 -68.50 -25.10
N PHE A 3 19.40 -67.28 -25.52
CA PHE A 3 19.84 -65.89 -25.28
C PHE A 3 18.61 -65.02 -24.94
N LEU A 4 18.85 -63.76 -24.57
CA LEU A 4 17.87 -62.65 -24.62
C LEU A 4 17.90 -62.06 -26.06
N THR A 5 16.89 -61.38 -26.62
CA THR A 5 16.34 -60.06 -26.26
C THR A 5 14.97 -59.88 -26.94
N ASN A 6 13.90 -59.48 -26.26
CA ASN A 6 13.54 -58.10 -25.88
C ASN A 6 13.19 -57.19 -27.08
N PHE A 7 11.90 -57.14 -27.45
CA PHE A 7 11.34 -56.09 -28.31
C PHE A 7 9.88 -55.75 -27.97
N LEU A 8 9.61 -55.47 -26.69
CA LEU A 8 8.34 -54.89 -26.24
C LEU A 8 8.41 -53.36 -26.30
N LEU A 9 8.36 -52.79 -27.51
CA LEU A 9 8.01 -51.37 -27.67
C LEU A 9 6.49 -51.20 -27.54
N ILE A 10 6.02 -51.42 -26.31
CA ILE A 10 4.66 -51.14 -25.87
C ILE A 10 4.40 -49.64 -26.02
N ILE A 11 3.26 -49.30 -26.61
CA ILE A 11 2.70 -47.95 -26.60
C ILE A 11 2.37 -47.58 -25.15
N SER A 12 3.34 -47.01 -24.43
CA SER A 12 3.21 -46.60 -23.02
C SER A 12 3.00 -45.09 -22.89
N PHE A 13 2.10 -44.54 -23.70
CA PHE A 13 1.49 -43.23 -23.46
C PHE A 13 0.49 -43.33 -22.29
N CYS A 14 0.98 -43.49 -21.05
CA CYS A 14 0.15 -43.36 -19.86
C CYS A 14 0.91 -43.05 -18.55
N THR A 15 0.42 -42.04 -17.83
CA THR A 15 0.30 -42.00 -16.36
C THR A 15 1.56 -42.00 -15.46
N THR A 16 2.69 -41.42 -15.87
CA THR A 16 3.55 -40.69 -14.91
C THR A 16 3.96 -39.30 -15.41
N TRP A 17 2.98 -38.54 -15.91
CA TRP A 17 2.97 -37.11 -15.59
C TRP A 17 2.82 -37.03 -14.08
N VAL A 18 3.95 -37.01 -13.36
CA VAL A 18 4.00 -36.63 -11.95
C VAL A 18 3.63 -35.15 -11.96
N PHE A 19 2.33 -34.89 -11.94
CA PHE A 19 1.78 -33.61 -11.52
C PHE A 19 2.41 -33.34 -10.17
N SER A 20 3.38 -32.44 -10.19
CA SER A 20 4.07 -31.99 -8.98
C SER A 20 2.97 -31.63 -7.98
N LYS A 21 2.95 -32.33 -6.84
CA LYS A 21 2.18 -31.85 -5.70
C LYS A 21 2.85 -30.54 -5.30
N VAL A 22 2.33 -29.43 -5.86
CA VAL A 22 2.69 -28.08 -5.47
C VAL A 22 2.43 -27.99 -3.99
N LEU A 23 3.50 -28.10 -3.21
CA LEU A 23 3.44 -28.08 -1.76
C LEU A 23 3.25 -26.61 -1.38
N SER A 24 1.99 -26.14 -1.39
CA SER A 24 1.71 -24.75 -1.07
C SER A 24 2.19 -24.49 0.35
N THR A 25 3.21 -23.63 0.45
CA THR A 25 3.81 -23.28 1.74
C THR A 25 3.10 -22.04 2.25
N MET A 26 2.33 -22.19 3.32
CA MET A 26 1.66 -21.05 3.94
C MET A 26 2.68 -20.12 4.61
N VAL A 27 2.39 -18.83 4.51
CA VAL A 27 3.20 -17.70 4.96
C VAL A 27 2.36 -16.83 5.89
N LEU A 28 2.87 -16.58 7.10
CA LEU A 28 2.27 -15.60 8.01
C LEU A 28 2.75 -14.18 7.69
N CYS A 29 1.83 -13.22 7.66
CA CYS A 29 2.16 -11.79 7.68
C CYS A 29 1.83 -11.16 9.05
N SER A 30 2.86 -10.89 9.88
CA SER A 30 2.69 -10.29 11.20
C SER A 30 2.11 -8.87 11.19
N ASN A 31 2.25 -8.13 10.08
CA ASN A 31 1.64 -6.80 9.95
C ASN A 31 0.13 -6.87 9.67
N CYS A 32 -0.39 -8.01 9.20
CA CYS A 32 -1.80 -8.15 8.82
C CYS A 32 -2.53 -9.26 9.59
N ASN A 33 -1.81 -10.05 10.39
CA ASN A 33 -2.31 -11.19 11.16
C ASN A 33 -3.08 -12.23 10.31
N ILE A 34 -2.62 -12.46 9.07
CA ILE A 34 -3.18 -13.48 8.18
C ILE A 34 -2.11 -14.49 7.72
N SER A 35 -2.58 -15.70 7.44
CA SER A 35 -1.87 -16.69 6.66
C SER A 35 -2.29 -16.56 5.19
N LEU A 36 -1.34 -16.68 4.29
CA LEU A 36 -1.51 -16.59 2.83
C LEU A 36 -0.58 -17.61 2.15
N ASP A 37 -0.86 -17.99 0.90
CA ASP A 37 0.05 -18.88 0.16
C ASP A 37 1.35 -18.16 -0.22
N ALA A 38 2.46 -18.91 -0.32
CA ALA A 38 3.77 -18.34 -0.66
C ALA A 38 3.77 -17.56 -1.99
N ASP A 39 3.01 -18.04 -2.98
CA ASP A 39 2.87 -17.40 -4.29
C ASP A 39 2.11 -16.06 -4.20
N GLU A 40 1.14 -15.97 -3.28
CA GLU A 40 0.37 -14.74 -3.03
C GLU A 40 1.17 -13.68 -2.25
N ARG A 41 2.26 -14.06 -1.57
CA ARG A 41 3.09 -13.15 -0.76
C ARG A 41 3.45 -11.87 -1.50
N VAL A 42 3.86 -11.98 -2.77
CA VAL A 42 4.32 -10.83 -3.57
C VAL A 42 3.17 -9.89 -3.93
N LEU A 43 1.96 -10.41 -4.09
CA LEU A 43 0.75 -9.60 -4.32
C LEU A 43 0.28 -8.95 -3.02
N HIS A 44 0.21 -9.72 -1.93
CA HIS A 44 -0.19 -9.24 -0.61
C HIS A 44 0.66 -8.05 -0.14
N VAL A 45 2.00 -8.13 -0.18
CA VAL A 45 2.87 -7.04 0.31
C VAL A 45 2.79 -5.76 -0.53
N LYS A 46 2.30 -5.85 -1.77
CA LYS A 46 2.04 -4.71 -2.66
C LYS A 46 0.62 -4.13 -2.51
N SER A 47 -0.28 -4.83 -1.83
CA SER A 47 -1.67 -4.39 -1.64
C SER A 47 -1.76 -3.12 -0.80
N GLU A 48 -2.77 -2.29 -1.09
CA GLU A 48 -3.01 -1.08 -0.30
C GLU A 48 -3.34 -1.39 1.16
N TRP A 49 -4.00 -2.52 1.43
CA TRP A 49 -4.32 -2.97 2.78
C TRP A 49 -3.05 -3.30 3.59
N HIS A 50 -2.09 -4.02 3.00
CA HIS A 50 -0.80 -4.29 3.64
C HIS A 50 -0.02 -2.99 3.90
N VAL A 51 0.06 -2.09 2.91
CA VAL A 51 0.72 -0.79 3.05
C VAL A 51 0.04 0.08 4.11
N TYR A 52 -1.29 -0.01 4.25
CA TYR A 52 -2.05 0.69 5.28
C TYR A 52 -1.76 0.13 6.68
N ASN A 53 -1.79 -1.19 6.85
CA ASN A 53 -1.45 -1.84 8.12
C ASN A 53 0.02 -1.63 8.52
N LEU A 54 0.96 -1.62 7.57
CA LEU A 54 2.36 -1.27 7.83
C LEU A 54 2.51 0.17 8.36
N LYS A 55 1.78 1.14 7.77
CA LYS A 55 1.75 2.53 8.27
C LYS A 55 1.14 2.63 9.69
N ARG A 56 0.16 1.78 10.01
CA ARG A 56 -0.41 1.68 11.36
C ARG A 56 0.62 1.14 12.35
N ALA A 57 1.34 0.08 12.00
CA ALA A 57 2.40 -0.48 12.83
C ALA A 57 3.50 0.56 13.15
N VAL A 58 3.94 1.34 12.15
CA VAL A 58 4.90 2.46 12.35
C VAL A 58 4.35 3.54 13.29
N ALA A 59 3.03 3.73 13.33
CA ALA A 59 2.35 4.64 14.25
C ALA A 59 2.00 4.02 15.62
N ASN A 60 2.50 2.80 15.92
CA ASN A 60 2.15 1.99 17.10
C ASN A 60 0.64 1.69 17.24
N LEU A 61 -0.08 1.62 16.12
CA LEU A 61 -1.51 1.27 16.06
C LEU A 61 -1.68 -0.21 15.65
N PRO A 62 -2.65 -0.93 16.24
CA PRO A 62 -2.90 -2.33 15.88
C PRO A 62 -3.38 -2.44 14.43
N PRO A 63 -3.12 -3.56 13.73
CA PRO A 63 -3.62 -3.78 12.37
C PRO A 63 -5.15 -3.91 12.34
N ILE A 64 -5.75 -3.71 11.18
CA ILE A 64 -7.18 -3.92 10.94
C ILE A 64 -7.41 -5.02 9.92
N SER A 65 -8.57 -5.68 10.01
CA SER A 65 -9.03 -6.63 8.99
C SER A 65 -9.22 -5.94 7.63
N GLU A 66 -9.15 -6.74 6.57
CA GLU A 66 -9.40 -6.29 5.20
C GLU A 66 -10.82 -5.74 5.03
N GLU A 67 -11.82 -6.34 5.69
CA GLU A 67 -13.19 -5.84 5.72
C GLU A 67 -13.28 -4.41 6.26
N LEU A 68 -12.71 -4.15 7.44
CA LEU A 68 -12.68 -2.81 8.04
C LEU A 68 -11.89 -1.82 7.18
N PHE A 69 -10.86 -2.27 6.48
CA PHE A 69 -10.12 -1.46 5.53
C PHE A 69 -10.99 -1.09 4.32
N ASN A 70 -11.72 -2.04 3.74
CA ASN A 70 -12.59 -1.82 2.59
C ASN A 70 -13.78 -0.92 2.94
N GLN A 71 -14.42 -1.12 4.10
CA GLN A 71 -15.44 -0.21 4.64
C GLN A 71 -14.88 1.22 4.76
N LYS A 72 -13.71 1.40 5.39
CA LYS A 72 -13.07 2.72 5.51
C LYS A 72 -12.69 3.31 4.15
N LYS A 73 -12.20 2.49 3.21
CA LYS A 73 -11.81 2.91 1.87
C LYS A 73 -13.00 3.50 1.12
N GLN A 74 -14.21 2.94 1.26
CA GLN A 74 -15.43 3.51 0.69
C GLN A 74 -15.66 4.96 1.16
N PHE A 75 -15.67 5.20 2.48
CA PHE A 75 -15.84 6.55 3.06
C PHE A 75 -14.75 7.56 2.67
N PHE A 76 -13.52 7.12 2.39
CA PHE A 76 -12.44 8.00 1.91
C PHE A 76 -12.32 8.08 0.38
N SER A 77 -13.06 7.25 -0.35
CA SER A 77 -13.12 7.23 -1.82
C SER A 77 -14.23 8.10 -2.40
N GLU A 78 -15.19 8.53 -1.57
CA GLU A 78 -15.95 9.74 -1.86
C GLU A 78 -14.94 10.85 -2.21
N PRO A 79 -15.21 11.69 -3.22
CA PRO A 79 -14.36 12.83 -3.49
C PRO A 79 -14.44 13.75 -2.28
N VAL A 80 -13.48 13.57 -1.35
CA VAL A 80 -12.99 14.64 -0.50
C VAL A 80 -12.59 15.70 -1.50
N THR A 81 -13.50 16.62 -1.75
CA THR A 81 -13.20 17.86 -2.43
C THR A 81 -12.04 18.40 -1.61
N LYS A 82 -10.83 18.30 -2.17
CA LYS A 82 -9.73 19.17 -1.81
C LYS A 82 -10.27 20.54 -2.18
N ILE A 83 -11.00 21.13 -1.24
CA ILE A 83 -11.23 22.55 -1.18
C ILE A 83 -9.81 23.05 -1.02
N GLU A 84 -9.20 23.38 -2.16
CA GLU A 84 -7.96 24.14 -2.22
C GLU A 84 -8.31 25.48 -1.58
N LYS A 85 -8.28 25.51 -0.24
CA LYS A 85 -8.41 26.71 0.56
C LYS A 85 -7.14 27.52 0.29
N LYS A 86 -7.15 28.20 -0.86
CA LYS A 86 -6.11 29.09 -1.34
C LYS A 86 -6.06 30.27 -0.40
N SER A 87 -5.33 30.08 0.68
CA SER A 87 -5.12 31.07 1.73
C SER A 87 -4.24 32.18 1.16
N TYR A 88 -4.81 33.38 1.06
CA TYR A 88 -4.14 34.58 0.60
C TYR A 88 -3.60 35.38 1.78
N CYS A 89 -2.43 35.99 1.61
CA CYS A 89 -1.90 36.97 2.55
C CYS A 89 -1.97 38.36 1.93
N GLU A 90 -2.82 39.23 2.47
CA GLU A 90 -2.96 40.63 2.02
C GLU A 90 -1.65 41.42 2.19
N ALA A 91 -1.02 41.35 3.37
CA ALA A 91 0.22 42.06 3.70
C ALA A 91 1.43 41.67 2.83
N CYS A 92 1.39 40.50 2.19
CA CYS A 92 2.46 40.02 1.31
C CYS A 92 1.99 39.74 -0.13
N LYS A 93 0.73 40.07 -0.44
CA LYS A 93 0.03 39.83 -1.72
C LYS A 93 0.31 38.45 -2.34
N SER A 94 0.36 37.40 -1.51
CA SER A 94 0.85 36.07 -1.86
C SER A 94 -0.21 34.99 -1.59
N SER A 95 -0.42 34.09 -2.57
CA SER A 95 -1.37 32.96 -2.47
C SER A 95 -0.66 31.65 -2.14
N PHE A 96 -1.26 30.83 -1.28
CA PHE A 96 -0.67 29.57 -0.82
C PHE A 96 -1.60 28.38 -1.10
N VAL A 97 -1.01 27.27 -1.56
CA VAL A 97 -1.75 26.08 -2.02
C VAL A 97 -2.26 25.21 -0.87
N ASN A 98 -1.69 25.33 0.34
CA ASN A 98 -2.09 24.54 1.51
C ASN A 98 -1.89 25.31 2.83
N SER A 99 -2.66 24.95 3.87
CA SER A 99 -2.62 25.61 5.18
C SER A 99 -1.23 25.63 5.80
N ARG A 100 -0.48 24.52 5.68
CA ARG A 100 0.87 24.37 6.25
C ARG A 100 1.85 25.42 5.69
N SER A 101 1.82 25.69 4.38
CA SER A 101 2.70 26.70 3.78
C SER A 101 2.29 28.13 4.15
N TYR A 102 1.00 28.38 4.36
CA TYR A 102 0.49 29.65 4.88
C TYR A 102 0.87 29.89 6.35
N GLU A 103 0.68 28.90 7.22
CA GLU A 103 1.08 28.98 8.63
C GLU A 103 2.59 29.18 8.80
N ALA A 104 3.40 28.54 7.94
CA ALA A 104 4.84 28.77 7.87
C ALA A 104 5.17 30.19 7.38
N HIS A 105 4.42 30.70 6.39
CA HIS A 105 4.56 32.07 5.92
C HIS A 105 4.28 33.10 7.02
N LEU A 106 3.20 32.96 7.78
CA LEU A 106 2.84 33.88 8.89
C LEU A 106 3.95 33.99 9.94
N LYS A 107 4.70 32.90 10.18
CA LYS A 107 5.83 32.86 11.12
C LYS A 107 7.16 33.36 10.52
N SER A 108 7.21 33.65 9.22
CA SER A 108 8.44 34.07 8.54
C SER A 108 8.82 35.51 8.88
N LYS A 109 10.11 35.80 9.00
CA LYS A 109 10.63 37.17 9.23
C LYS A 109 10.11 38.17 8.19
N LYS A 110 9.98 37.74 6.93
CA LYS A 110 9.44 38.56 5.82
C LYS A 110 7.97 38.95 6.06
N HIS A 111 7.14 38.02 6.53
CA HIS A 111 5.75 38.34 6.88
C HIS A 111 5.69 39.32 8.06
N ILE A 112 6.45 39.06 9.13
CA ILE A 112 6.46 39.90 10.33
C ILE A 112 6.87 41.34 9.98
N LEU A 113 7.92 41.53 9.17
CA LEU A 113 8.30 42.86 8.70
C LEU A 113 7.16 43.52 7.90
N ASN A 114 6.67 42.87 6.84
CA ASN A 114 5.64 43.44 5.96
C ASN A 114 4.31 43.74 6.68
N ALA A 115 3.88 42.86 7.60
CA ALA A 115 2.62 43.01 8.33
C ALA A 115 2.70 44.12 9.40
N HIS A 116 3.88 44.33 10.00
CA HIS A 116 4.08 45.42 10.96
C HIS A 116 4.40 46.76 10.30
N SER A 117 4.92 46.79 9.07
CA SER A 117 5.08 48.01 8.26
C SER A 117 3.76 48.64 7.78
N GLY A 118 2.62 47.97 7.99
CA GLY A 118 1.29 48.43 7.56
C GLY A 118 0.52 49.27 8.59
N LYS A 119 1.12 49.60 9.74
CA LYS A 119 0.52 50.53 10.71
C LYS A 119 1.11 51.92 10.55
N LYS A 120 0.21 52.91 10.48
CA LYS A 120 0.50 54.35 10.43
C LYS A 120 1.38 54.79 11.60
#